data_AF-A0A0G4G5N8-F1
#
_entry.id   AF-A0A0G4G5N8-F1
#
_cell.length_a   1.000
_cell.length_b   1.000
_cell.length_c   1.000
_cell.angle_alpha   90.00
_cell.angle_beta   90.00
_cell.angle_gamma   90.00
#
_symmetry.space_group_name_H-M   'P 1'
#
loop_
_entity.id
_entity.type
_entity.pdbx_description
1 polymer ?
#
loop_
_entity_poly.entity_id
_entity_poly.type
_entity_poly.pdbx_seq_one_letter_code
_entity_poly.pdbx_strand_id
1 'polypeptide(L)'
;MYKKIYQSFVEAIDGIDNGIEVADGPLRYKIYTHLSGRVGQMNPRWNQEQSPGQSNAAFKRAMRLAGEEFVNSVVDLWDSWWPAREIVKLAYGNRHNVHSSGQIVLLERFCPWASHLFDIEQQQQQQQQQGGSSSVPPVVYVIYADVKGSWRVQAVAEEEGSFTSRKALPEQWRGLRDEELSRVMGIEGGVFLHGTGFIGGHATKEGAMKMAEKALAA
;
A
#
# COMPACT_ATOMS: atom_id res chain seq x y z
N MET A 1 11.54 -8.98 8.72
CA MET A 1 10.42 -9.93 8.86
C MET A 1 9.67 -9.74 10.19
N TYR A 2 10.24 -10.09 11.35
CA TYR A 2 9.52 -9.99 12.64
C TYR A 2 8.97 -8.59 12.94
N LYS A 3 9.73 -7.51 12.64
CA LYS A 3 9.24 -6.13 12.81
C LYS A 3 7.97 -5.84 11.99
N LYS A 4 7.92 -6.32 10.74
CA LYS A 4 6.76 -6.12 9.87
C LYS A 4 5.57 -6.96 10.33
N ILE A 5 5.79 -8.19 10.82
CA ILE A 5 4.73 -9.01 11.46
C ILE A 5 4.17 -8.27 12.68
N TYR A 6 5.03 -7.69 13.51
CA TYR A 6 4.58 -6.91 14.65
C TYR A 6 3.70 -5.74 14.21
N GLN A 7 4.24 -4.86 13.35
CA GLN A 7 3.54 -3.67 12.88
C GLN A 7 2.23 -3.96 12.12
N SER A 8 2.18 -5.03 11.32
CA SER A 8 1.01 -5.32 10.46
C SER A 8 -0.03 -6.23 11.11
N PHE A 9 0.29 -6.89 12.22
CA PHE A 9 -0.61 -7.86 12.85
C PHE A 9 -0.66 -7.74 14.37
N VAL A 10 0.50 -7.79 15.05
CA VAL A 10 0.55 -7.88 16.52
C VAL A 10 0.27 -6.53 17.20
N GLU A 11 0.72 -5.42 16.63
CA GLU A 11 0.65 -4.09 17.24
C GLU A 11 -0.79 -3.68 17.60
N ALA A 12 -1.74 -3.92 16.70
CA ALA A 12 -3.15 -3.62 16.97
C ALA A 12 -3.75 -4.52 18.07
N ILE A 13 -3.29 -5.78 18.17
CA ILE A 13 -3.74 -6.70 19.22
C ILE A 13 -3.19 -6.22 20.58
N ASP A 14 -1.90 -5.90 20.62
CA ASP A 14 -1.18 -5.42 21.80
C ASP A 14 -1.77 -4.11 22.32
N GLY A 15 -2.03 -3.15 21.43
CA GLY A 15 -2.68 -1.88 21.79
C GLY A 15 -4.06 -2.09 22.41
N ILE A 16 -4.90 -2.95 21.80
CA ILE A 16 -6.25 -3.23 22.30
C ILE A 16 -6.22 -3.96 23.64
N ASP A 17 -5.36 -4.97 23.80
CA ASP A 17 -5.26 -5.78 25.02
C ASP A 17 -4.77 -4.95 26.21
N ASN A 18 -3.88 -3.98 25.95
CA ASN A 18 -3.38 -3.04 26.96
C ASN A 18 -4.28 -1.81 27.16
N GLY A 19 -5.44 -1.73 26.51
CA GLY A 19 -6.38 -0.62 26.67
C GLY A 19 -5.87 0.72 26.12
N ILE A 20 -5.00 0.69 25.10
CA ILE A 20 -4.49 1.87 24.42
C ILE A 20 -5.52 2.34 23.37
N GLU A 21 -5.94 3.59 23.49
CA GLU A 21 -6.80 4.22 22.49
C GLU A 21 -6.05 4.41 21.17
N VAL A 22 -6.72 4.16 20.04
CA VAL A 22 -6.10 4.25 18.70
C VAL A 22 -5.77 5.69 18.29
N ALA A 23 -6.36 6.68 18.97
CA ALA A 23 -6.09 8.11 18.77
C ALA A 23 -6.47 8.91 20.02
N ASP A 24 -5.83 10.06 20.23
CA ASP A 24 -6.12 10.98 21.36
C ASP A 24 -7.49 11.69 21.25
N GLY A 25 -8.17 11.59 20.11
CA GLY A 25 -9.42 12.29 19.81
C GLY A 25 -10.54 11.39 19.26
N PRO A 26 -11.73 11.95 19.02
CA PRO A 26 -12.86 11.16 18.55
C PRO A 26 -12.61 10.59 17.15
N LEU A 27 -12.85 9.28 17.01
CA LEU A 27 -12.73 8.59 15.72
C LEU A 27 -13.86 8.99 14.78
N ARG A 28 -13.52 9.20 13.49
CA ARG A 28 -14.51 9.47 12.43
C ARG A 28 -15.44 8.28 12.17
N TYR A 29 -14.95 7.08 12.43
CA TYR A 29 -15.70 5.83 12.40
C TYR A 29 -15.06 4.82 13.37
N LYS A 30 -15.83 3.82 13.80
CA LYS A 30 -15.35 2.76 14.70
C LYS A 30 -15.23 1.44 13.94
N ILE A 31 -14.13 0.73 14.14
CA ILE A 31 -13.91 -0.61 13.58
C ILE A 31 -14.29 -1.64 14.65
N TYR A 32 -15.33 -2.44 14.39
CA TYR A 32 -15.76 -3.52 15.30
C TYR A 32 -15.36 -4.92 14.81
N THR A 33 -14.69 -4.99 13.66
CA THR A 33 -14.32 -6.24 12.97
C THR A 33 -12.84 -6.62 13.16
N HIS A 34 -12.14 -5.98 14.10
CA HIS A 34 -10.77 -6.36 14.47
C HIS A 34 -10.73 -7.78 15.08
N LEU A 35 -9.54 -8.40 15.11
CA LEU A 35 -9.38 -9.79 15.56
C LEU A 35 -9.94 -10.00 16.99
N SER A 36 -9.59 -9.15 17.96
CA SER A 36 -10.10 -9.27 19.33
C SER A 36 -11.63 -9.20 19.39
N GLY A 37 -12.25 -8.36 18.56
CA GLY A 37 -13.71 -8.25 18.44
C GLY A 37 -14.34 -9.50 17.84
N ARG A 38 -13.76 -10.05 16.77
CA ARG A 38 -14.21 -11.30 16.14
C ARG A 38 -14.02 -12.52 17.02
N VAL A 39 -12.94 -12.57 17.80
CA VAL A 39 -12.74 -13.57 18.87
C VAL A 39 -13.83 -13.42 19.93
N GLY A 40 -14.10 -12.18 20.39
CA GLY A 40 -15.15 -11.90 21.36
C GLY A 40 -16.54 -12.31 20.90
N GLN A 41 -16.85 -12.17 19.60
CA GLN A 41 -18.12 -12.62 19.00
C GLN A 41 -18.33 -14.14 19.06
N MET A 42 -17.29 -14.93 19.31
CA MET A 42 -17.42 -16.39 19.45
C MET A 42 -17.84 -16.83 20.84
N ASN A 43 -17.77 -15.94 21.84
CA ASN A 43 -18.21 -16.24 23.20
C ASN A 43 -19.72 -16.59 23.22
N PRO A 44 -20.16 -17.48 24.11
CA PRO A 44 -21.58 -17.68 24.36
C PRO A 44 -22.27 -16.35 24.66
N ARG A 45 -23.47 -16.16 24.13
CA ARG A 45 -24.25 -14.94 24.42
C ARG A 45 -24.68 -14.94 25.88
N TRP A 46 -24.90 -13.75 26.43
CA TRP A 46 -25.35 -13.59 27.82
C TRP A 46 -26.67 -14.34 28.13
N ASN A 47 -27.50 -14.54 27.11
CA ASN A 47 -28.79 -15.23 27.19
C ASN A 47 -28.73 -16.70 26.74
N GLN A 48 -27.55 -17.30 26.69
CA GLN A 48 -27.34 -18.72 26.40
C GLN A 48 -26.79 -19.43 27.63
N GLU A 49 -26.92 -20.76 27.65
CA GLU A 49 -26.23 -21.58 28.62
C GLU A 49 -24.70 -21.36 28.51
N GLN A 50 -24.05 -21.22 29.67
CA GLN A 50 -22.61 -21.00 29.77
C GLN A 50 -21.94 -22.24 30.37
N SER A 51 -22.13 -23.39 29.72
CA SER A 51 -21.49 -24.63 30.16
C SER A 51 -19.99 -24.63 29.79
N PRO A 52 -19.13 -25.31 30.58
CA PRO A 52 -17.72 -25.50 30.21
C PRO A 52 -17.53 -26.12 28.82
N GLY A 53 -18.45 -27.00 28.39
CA GLY A 53 -18.43 -27.60 27.06
C GLY A 53 -18.61 -26.58 25.94
N GLN A 54 -19.58 -25.67 26.07
CA GLN A 54 -19.82 -24.58 25.11
C GLN A 54 -18.67 -23.59 25.07
N SER A 55 -18.16 -23.18 26.24
CA SER A 55 -17.00 -22.28 26.34
C SER A 55 -15.76 -22.89 25.69
N ASN A 56 -15.48 -24.18 25.93
CA ASN A 56 -14.36 -24.88 25.29
C ASN A 56 -14.54 -25.01 23.78
N ALA A 57 -15.75 -25.26 23.29
CA ALA A 57 -16.04 -25.30 21.86
C ALA A 57 -15.85 -23.92 21.21
N ALA A 58 -16.32 -22.84 21.85
CA ALA A 58 -16.10 -21.47 21.42
C ALA A 58 -14.61 -21.12 21.37
N PHE A 59 -13.86 -21.43 22.43
CA PHE A 59 -12.43 -21.23 22.52
C PHE A 59 -11.67 -21.93 21.37
N LYS A 60 -11.99 -23.19 21.06
CA LYS A 60 -11.38 -23.90 19.93
C LYS A 60 -11.62 -23.21 18.58
N ARG A 61 -12.79 -22.61 18.37
CA ARG A 61 -13.07 -21.82 17.15
C ARG A 61 -12.26 -20.53 17.13
N ALA A 62 -12.16 -19.84 18.27
CA ALA A 62 -11.38 -18.61 18.40
C ALA A 62 -9.88 -18.87 18.16
N MET A 63 -9.33 -19.94 18.72
CA MET A 63 -7.95 -20.38 18.46
C MET A 63 -7.70 -20.63 16.98
N ARG A 64 -8.64 -21.29 16.30
CA ARG A 64 -8.52 -21.55 14.86
C ARG A 64 -8.49 -20.25 14.06
N LEU A 65 -9.44 -19.35 14.31
CA LEU A 65 -9.49 -18.03 13.64
C LEU A 65 -8.19 -17.26 13.84
N ALA A 66 -7.77 -17.08 15.09
CA ALA A 66 -6.56 -16.31 15.41
C ALA A 66 -5.30 -16.97 14.83
N GLY A 67 -5.21 -18.30 14.91
CA GLY A 67 -4.09 -19.06 14.36
C GLY A 67 -4.02 -18.98 12.83
N GLU A 68 -5.15 -19.16 12.14
CA GLU A 68 -5.22 -19.05 10.67
C GLU A 68 -4.85 -17.65 10.20
N GLU A 69 -5.35 -16.60 10.83
CA GLU A 69 -5.01 -15.23 10.46
C GLU A 69 -3.54 -14.89 10.70
N PHE A 70 -2.97 -15.34 11.81
CA PHE A 70 -1.54 -15.16 12.08
C PHE A 70 -0.70 -15.89 11.02
N VAL A 71 -1.00 -17.15 10.74
CA VAL A 71 -0.28 -17.94 9.73
C VAL A 71 -0.40 -17.28 8.36
N ASN A 72 -1.60 -16.87 7.94
CA ASN A 72 -1.80 -16.18 6.67
C ASN A 72 -0.99 -14.88 6.60
N SER A 73 -0.97 -14.08 7.68
CA SER A 73 -0.18 -12.84 7.73
C SER A 73 1.33 -13.11 7.57
N VAL A 74 1.84 -14.16 8.21
CA VAL A 74 3.25 -14.56 8.08
C VAL A 74 3.56 -15.07 6.68
N VAL A 75 2.69 -15.94 6.13
CA VAL A 75 2.84 -16.52 4.79
C VAL A 75 2.77 -15.44 3.73
N ASP A 76 1.81 -14.52 3.79
CA ASP A 76 1.69 -13.39 2.87
C ASP A 76 2.95 -12.49 2.90
N LEU A 77 3.48 -12.23 4.09
CA LEU A 77 4.71 -11.48 4.23
C LEU A 77 5.92 -12.23 3.64
N TRP A 78 5.97 -13.54 3.79
CA TRP A 78 7.07 -14.38 3.31
C TRP A 78 7.03 -14.63 1.80
N ASP A 79 5.87 -14.99 1.26
CA ASP A 79 5.71 -15.41 -0.13
C ASP A 79 5.47 -14.23 -1.09
N SER A 80 4.87 -13.14 -0.61
CA SER A 80 4.52 -11.99 -1.46
C SER A 80 5.33 -10.74 -1.14
N TRP A 81 5.29 -10.28 0.11
CA TRP A 81 5.92 -9.00 0.48
C TRP A 81 7.45 -9.07 0.45
N TRP A 82 8.05 -10.13 1.00
CA TRP A 82 9.50 -10.23 1.13
C TRP A 82 10.24 -10.32 -0.21
N PRO A 83 9.81 -11.14 -1.19
CA PRO A 83 10.46 -11.21 -2.50
C PRO A 83 10.37 -9.89 -3.28
N ALA A 84 9.33 -9.08 -3.02
CA ALA A 84 9.18 -7.76 -3.65
C ALA A 84 10.32 -6.79 -3.27
N ARG A 85 10.96 -6.98 -2.10
CA ARG A 85 12.02 -6.11 -1.60
C ARG A 85 13.15 -5.92 -2.61
N GLU A 86 13.65 -7.01 -3.18
CA GLU A 86 14.78 -6.94 -4.11
C GLU A 86 14.35 -6.30 -5.44
N ILE A 87 13.13 -6.60 -5.91
CA ILE A 87 12.57 -5.99 -7.12
C ILE A 87 12.49 -4.47 -6.97
N VAL A 88 11.94 -3.99 -5.86
CA VAL A 88 11.79 -2.55 -5.59
C VAL A 88 13.14 -1.88 -5.43
N LYS A 89 14.08 -2.53 -4.74
CA LYS A 89 15.46 -2.02 -4.58
C LYS A 89 16.16 -1.85 -5.93
N LEU A 90 16.09 -2.85 -6.81
CA LEU A 90 16.68 -2.79 -8.15
C LEU A 90 16.01 -1.71 -9.00
N ALA A 91 14.67 -1.66 -9.00
CA ALA A 91 13.91 -0.66 -9.73
C ALA A 91 14.21 0.78 -9.25
N TYR A 92 14.31 0.97 -7.94
CA TYR A 92 14.72 2.23 -7.34
C TYR A 92 16.16 2.59 -7.75
N GLY A 93 17.10 1.65 -7.73
CA GLY A 93 18.47 1.87 -8.20
C GLY A 93 18.54 2.30 -9.68
N ASN A 94 17.67 1.75 -10.52
CA ASN A 94 17.61 2.02 -11.96
C ASN A 94 16.81 3.29 -12.34
N ARG A 95 16.18 3.98 -11.38
CA ARG A 95 15.20 5.05 -11.65
C ARG A 95 15.74 6.21 -12.51
N HIS A 96 17.03 6.52 -12.45
CA HIS A 96 17.62 7.57 -13.29
C HIS A 96 17.78 7.17 -14.77
N ASN A 97 17.85 5.86 -15.06
CA ASN A 97 17.80 5.35 -16.43
C ASN A 97 16.35 5.29 -16.96
N VAL A 98 15.36 5.27 -16.07
CA VAL A 98 13.93 5.32 -16.41
C VAL A 98 13.52 6.75 -16.73
N HIS A 99 13.86 7.70 -15.86
CA HIS A 99 13.63 9.13 -16.06
C HIS A 99 14.73 9.93 -15.37
N SER A 100 15.29 10.94 -16.05
CA SER A 100 16.48 11.66 -15.58
C SER A 100 16.32 12.29 -14.20
N SER A 101 15.11 12.74 -13.84
CA SER A 101 14.82 13.29 -12.50
C SER A 101 14.97 12.28 -11.37
N GLY A 102 14.90 10.97 -11.67
CA GLY A 102 14.86 9.90 -10.69
C GLY A 102 13.56 9.83 -9.87
N GLN A 103 12.52 10.60 -10.24
CA GLN A 103 11.25 10.65 -9.52
C GLN A 103 10.21 9.65 -10.06
N ILE A 104 10.58 8.85 -11.06
CA ILE A 104 9.73 7.81 -11.65
C ILE A 104 10.43 6.47 -11.50
N VAL A 105 9.77 5.52 -10.85
CA VAL A 105 10.22 4.13 -10.75
C VAL A 105 9.38 3.28 -11.68
N LEU A 106 10.04 2.40 -12.43
CA LEU A 106 9.38 1.44 -13.31
C LEU A 106 9.58 0.02 -12.75
N LEU A 107 8.48 -0.71 -12.60
CA LEU A 107 8.45 -2.12 -12.28
C LEU A 107 7.92 -2.89 -13.50
N GLU A 108 8.68 -3.84 -14.01
CA GLU A 108 8.24 -4.65 -15.17
C GLU A 108 7.02 -5.53 -14.87
N ARG A 109 6.74 -5.78 -13.58
CA ARG A 109 5.55 -6.46 -13.08
C ARG A 109 5.10 -5.82 -11.77
N PHE A 110 3.81 -5.90 -11.49
CA PHE A 110 3.32 -5.52 -10.17
C PHE A 110 3.95 -6.38 -9.06
N CYS A 111 4.33 -5.72 -7.97
CA CYS A 111 4.66 -6.32 -6.68
C CYS A 111 4.25 -5.34 -5.57
N PRO A 112 4.07 -5.78 -4.31
CA PRO A 112 3.86 -4.87 -3.19
C PRO A 112 5.09 -3.98 -2.99
N TRP A 113 4.99 -2.71 -3.43
CA TRP A 113 6.15 -1.82 -3.53
C TRP A 113 6.21 -0.73 -2.45
N ALA A 114 5.05 -0.27 -1.97
CA ALA A 114 4.92 0.95 -1.16
C ALA A 114 5.84 0.97 0.05
N SER A 115 5.69 0.02 0.98
CA SER A 115 6.50 0.02 2.21
C SER A 115 8.00 -0.09 1.93
N HIS A 116 8.40 -0.88 0.92
CA HIS A 116 9.81 -1.03 0.57
C HIS A 116 10.39 0.27 0.02
N LEU A 117 9.61 1.02 -0.77
CA LEU A 117 10.02 2.33 -1.26
C LEU A 117 10.23 3.31 -0.09
N PHE A 118 9.28 3.37 0.85
CA PHE A 118 9.40 4.21 2.04
C PHE A 118 10.61 3.81 2.89
N ASP A 119 10.85 2.52 3.13
CA ASP A 119 12.03 2.02 3.84
C ASP A 119 13.34 2.46 3.18
N ILE A 120 13.42 2.40 1.84
CA ILE A 120 14.60 2.80 1.07
C ILE A 120 14.84 4.31 1.21
N GLU A 121 13.81 5.13 1.01
CA GLU A 121 13.93 6.59 1.08
C GLU A 121 14.29 7.04 2.51
N GLN A 122 13.71 6.43 3.54
CA GLN A 122 14.04 6.71 4.93
C GLN A 122 15.51 6.38 5.25
N GLN A 123 16.01 5.22 4.78
CA GLN A 123 17.43 4.86 4.95
C GLN A 123 18.36 5.86 4.26
N GLN A 124 17.99 6.35 3.08
CA GLN A 124 18.77 7.38 2.38
C GLN A 124 18.78 8.70 3.12
N GLN A 125 17.65 9.14 3.67
CA GLN A 125 17.57 10.36 4.48
C GLN A 125 18.45 10.27 5.73
N GLN A 126 18.44 9.12 6.42
CA GLN A 126 19.31 8.88 7.58
C GLN A 126 20.80 8.91 7.22
N GLN A 127 21.19 8.35 6.07
CA GLN A 127 22.58 8.40 5.58
C GLN A 127 23.00 9.82 5.19
N GLN A 128 22.11 10.61 4.58
CA GLN A 128 22.36 12.02 4.26
C GLN A 128 22.61 12.84 5.53
N GLN A 129 21.81 12.64 6.57
CA GLN A 129 21.99 13.30 7.87
C GLN A 129 23.33 12.96 8.54
N GLN A 130 23.96 11.84 8.16
CA GLN A 130 25.26 11.39 8.67
C GLN A 130 26.46 11.81 7.79
N GLY A 131 26.28 12.78 6.89
CA GLY A 131 27.36 13.35 6.07
C GLY A 131 27.37 12.89 4.61
N GLY A 132 26.29 12.27 4.11
CA GLY A 132 26.12 11.94 2.70
C GLY A 132 25.81 13.17 1.84
N SER A 133 26.62 13.42 0.81
CA SER A 133 26.49 14.57 -0.08
C SER A 133 25.59 14.25 -1.28
N SER A 134 24.30 14.60 -1.17
CA SER A 134 23.35 15.03 -2.24
C SER A 134 21.91 14.72 -1.84
N SER A 135 21.01 15.71 -1.92
CA SER A 135 19.57 15.47 -1.73
C SER A 135 19.03 14.64 -2.88
N VAL A 136 18.58 13.43 -2.61
CA VAL A 136 17.89 12.59 -3.61
C VAL A 136 16.42 13.01 -3.65
N PRO A 137 15.88 13.44 -4.81
CA PRO A 137 14.47 13.77 -4.90
C PRO A 137 13.62 12.52 -4.65
N PRO A 138 12.50 12.64 -3.89
CA PRO A 138 11.63 11.52 -3.60
C PRO A 138 10.92 11.04 -4.88
N VAL A 139 10.60 9.75 -4.91
CA VAL A 139 9.83 9.15 -6.00
C VAL A 139 8.40 9.69 -5.96
N VAL A 140 7.89 10.11 -7.10
CA VAL A 140 6.56 10.70 -7.25
C VAL A 140 5.60 9.71 -7.89
N TYR A 141 6.06 8.95 -8.87
CA TYR A 141 5.25 7.96 -9.59
C TYR A 141 5.93 6.61 -9.65
N VAL A 142 5.13 5.55 -9.48
CA VAL A 142 5.51 4.16 -9.74
C VAL A 142 4.68 3.66 -10.91
N ILE A 143 5.37 3.16 -11.94
CA ILE A 143 4.77 2.60 -13.15
C ILE A 143 4.92 1.09 -13.12
N TYR A 144 3.85 0.36 -13.40
CA TYR A 144 3.90 -1.11 -13.44
C TYR A 144 2.90 -1.71 -14.41
N ALA A 145 3.23 -2.88 -14.95
CA ALA A 145 2.30 -3.67 -15.73
C ALA A 145 1.19 -4.24 -14.83
N ASP A 146 -0.07 -4.02 -15.23
CA ASP A 146 -1.25 -4.68 -14.66
C ASP A 146 -1.34 -6.13 -15.16
N VAL A 147 -1.99 -6.99 -14.39
CA VAL A 147 -2.21 -8.40 -14.74
C VAL A 147 -3.01 -8.57 -16.03
N LYS A 148 -3.80 -7.57 -16.43
CA LYS A 148 -4.61 -7.55 -17.66
C LYS A 148 -3.87 -6.98 -18.88
N GLY A 149 -2.58 -6.69 -18.78
CA GLY A 149 -1.74 -6.22 -19.90
C GLY A 149 -1.71 -4.72 -20.11
N SER A 150 -2.62 -3.96 -19.49
CA SER A 150 -2.49 -2.49 -19.40
C SER A 150 -1.41 -2.08 -18.39
N TRP A 151 -1.01 -0.82 -18.38
CA TRP A 151 -0.03 -0.26 -17.47
C TRP A 151 -0.69 0.69 -16.49
N ARG A 152 -0.12 0.79 -15.29
CA ARG A 152 -0.58 1.70 -14.22
C ARG A 152 0.47 2.76 -13.99
N VAL A 153 -0.01 3.97 -13.73
CA VAL A 153 0.77 5.08 -13.18
C VAL A 153 0.16 5.39 -11.82
N GLN A 154 0.88 5.09 -10.75
CA GLN A 154 0.40 5.30 -9.39
C GLN A 154 1.24 6.37 -8.70
N ALA A 155 0.57 7.40 -8.17
CA ALA A 155 1.20 8.44 -7.39
C ALA A 155 1.58 7.91 -6.01
N VAL A 156 2.81 8.20 -5.58
CA VAL A 156 3.30 7.82 -4.25
C VAL A 156 2.64 8.72 -3.21
N ALA A 157 2.17 8.12 -2.11
CA ALA A 157 1.60 8.85 -0.99
C ALA A 157 2.66 9.72 -0.28
N GLU A 158 2.24 10.79 0.39
CA GLU A 158 3.15 11.60 1.23
C GLU A 158 3.77 10.75 2.34
N GLU A 159 2.97 9.85 2.92
CA GLU A 159 3.35 8.91 3.98
C GLU A 159 2.73 7.52 3.72
N GLU A 160 3.32 6.47 4.28
CA GLU A 160 2.79 5.10 4.15
C GLU A 160 1.37 5.05 4.75
N GLY A 161 0.38 4.67 3.94
CA GLY A 161 -1.03 4.62 4.34
C GLY A 161 -1.81 5.93 4.19
N SER A 162 -1.17 7.04 3.80
CA SER A 162 -1.86 8.30 3.51
C SER A 162 -2.67 8.23 2.21
N PHE A 163 -3.84 8.89 2.21
CA PHE A 163 -4.66 9.10 1.01
C PHE A 163 -4.18 10.29 0.16
N THR A 164 -3.28 11.11 0.70
CA THR A 164 -2.71 12.26 0.00
C THR A 164 -1.47 11.83 -0.77
N SER A 165 -1.45 12.10 -2.08
CA SER A 165 -0.31 11.83 -2.96
C SER A 165 0.69 12.99 -2.94
N ARG A 166 2.00 12.67 -2.99
CA ARG A 166 3.09 13.66 -3.18
C ARG A 166 2.84 14.57 -4.37
N LYS A 167 2.33 13.97 -5.45
CA LYS A 167 1.78 14.66 -6.61
C LYS A 167 0.69 13.80 -7.24
N ALA A 168 -0.56 14.17 -7.03
CA ALA A 168 -1.67 13.51 -7.71
C ALA A 168 -1.62 13.81 -9.22
N LEU A 169 -2.10 12.88 -10.03
CA LEU A 169 -2.24 13.06 -11.47
C LEU A 169 -3.14 14.31 -11.78
N PRO A 170 -2.89 15.02 -12.90
CA PRO A 170 -3.55 16.28 -13.23
C PRO A 170 -5.07 16.26 -13.07
N GLU A 171 -5.62 17.32 -12.48
CA GLU A 171 -7.04 17.41 -12.15
C GLU A 171 -7.94 17.28 -13.38
N GLN A 172 -7.53 17.89 -14.50
CA GLN A 172 -8.24 17.81 -15.78
C GLN A 172 -8.36 16.38 -16.35
N TRP A 173 -7.60 15.41 -15.85
CA TRP A 173 -7.69 14.01 -16.26
C TRP A 173 -8.57 13.16 -15.33
N ARG A 174 -8.87 13.65 -14.12
CA ARG A 174 -9.50 12.87 -13.05
C ARG A 174 -10.92 12.47 -13.40
N GLY A 175 -11.23 11.18 -13.21
CA GLY A 175 -12.53 10.59 -13.52
C GLY A 175 -12.72 10.24 -15.00
N LEU A 176 -11.82 10.67 -15.89
CA LEU A 176 -11.92 10.40 -17.32
C LEU A 176 -11.48 8.97 -17.67
N ARG A 177 -11.97 8.46 -18.80
CA ARG A 177 -11.69 7.11 -19.31
C ARG A 177 -11.53 7.11 -20.83
N ASP A 178 -10.89 6.06 -21.33
CA ASP A 178 -10.86 5.68 -22.75
C ASP A 178 -10.52 6.87 -23.70
N GLU A 179 -11.34 7.09 -24.73
CA GLU A 179 -11.13 8.14 -25.74
C GLU A 179 -11.11 9.55 -25.16
N GLU A 180 -11.95 9.81 -24.15
CA GLU A 180 -12.02 11.13 -23.51
C GLU A 180 -10.73 11.45 -22.75
N LEU A 181 -10.23 10.48 -21.98
CA LEU A 181 -8.94 10.60 -21.30
C LEU A 181 -7.80 10.76 -22.32
N SER A 182 -7.82 9.96 -23.39
CA SER A 182 -6.81 10.03 -24.45
C SER A 182 -6.75 11.41 -25.09
N ARG A 183 -7.92 11.99 -25.38
CA ARG A 183 -8.08 13.33 -25.94
C ARG A 183 -7.53 14.42 -25.02
N VAL A 184 -7.89 14.40 -23.73
CA VAL A 184 -7.45 15.43 -22.77
C VAL A 184 -5.96 15.29 -22.43
N MET A 185 -5.43 14.08 -22.36
CA MET A 185 -4.00 13.84 -22.19
C MET A 185 -3.20 14.21 -23.45
N GLY A 186 -3.82 14.15 -24.63
CA GLY A 186 -3.12 14.17 -25.92
C GLY A 186 -2.17 12.99 -26.08
N ILE A 187 -2.59 11.81 -25.60
CA ILE A 187 -1.86 10.53 -25.69
C ILE A 187 -2.90 9.45 -25.97
N GLU A 188 -2.82 8.78 -27.12
CA GLU A 188 -3.74 7.69 -27.45
C GLU A 188 -3.53 6.45 -26.57
N GLY A 189 -4.63 5.85 -26.13
CA GLY A 189 -4.62 4.61 -25.34
C GLY A 189 -4.78 4.81 -23.82
N GLY A 190 -5.29 5.96 -23.38
CA GLY A 190 -5.73 6.15 -22.00
C GLY A 190 -6.84 5.15 -21.64
N VAL A 191 -6.73 4.50 -20.48
CA VAL A 191 -7.73 3.51 -20.01
C VAL A 191 -8.65 4.14 -18.97
N PHE A 192 -8.09 4.70 -17.90
CA PHE A 192 -8.85 5.40 -16.87
C PHE A 192 -7.94 6.26 -16.00
N LEU A 193 -8.53 7.20 -15.26
CA LEU A 193 -7.87 7.90 -14.16
C LEU A 193 -8.81 8.06 -12.97
N HIS A 194 -8.37 7.68 -11.78
CA HIS A 194 -9.20 7.75 -10.58
C HIS A 194 -9.57 9.19 -10.21
N GLY A 195 -10.77 9.44 -9.70
CA GLY A 195 -11.27 10.79 -9.42
C GLY A 195 -10.41 11.63 -8.46
N THR A 196 -9.63 11.01 -7.59
CA THR A 196 -8.68 11.72 -6.70
C THR A 196 -7.28 11.89 -7.30
N GLY A 197 -6.99 11.26 -8.43
CA GLY A 197 -5.71 11.36 -9.12
C GLY A 197 -4.59 10.45 -8.59
N PHE A 198 -4.86 9.56 -7.63
CA PHE A 198 -3.82 8.69 -7.07
C PHE A 198 -3.32 7.60 -8.03
N ILE A 199 -4.14 7.21 -9.02
CA ILE A 199 -3.80 6.17 -9.99
C ILE A 199 -4.49 6.41 -11.34
N GLY A 200 -3.76 6.11 -12.41
CA GLY A 200 -4.26 6.07 -13.78
C GLY A 200 -3.77 4.84 -14.52
N GLY A 201 -4.38 4.59 -15.67
CA GLY A 201 -4.08 3.44 -16.53
C GLY A 201 -3.89 3.83 -17.99
N HIS A 202 -2.93 3.20 -18.64
CA HIS A 202 -2.63 3.35 -20.05
C HIS A 202 -2.52 1.97 -20.72
N ALA A 203 -2.85 1.84 -22.01
CA ALA A 203 -2.79 0.56 -22.72
C ALA A 203 -1.35 0.04 -22.86
N THR A 204 -0.41 0.94 -23.16
CA THR A 204 1.01 0.62 -23.39
C THR A 204 1.94 1.19 -22.31
N LYS A 205 3.13 0.59 -22.17
CA LYS A 205 4.21 1.05 -21.29
C LYS A 205 4.63 2.46 -21.64
N GLU A 206 4.82 2.72 -22.93
CA GLU A 206 5.31 3.97 -23.47
C GLU A 206 4.33 5.11 -23.22
N GLY A 207 3.02 4.84 -23.33
CA GLY A 207 2.03 5.85 -23.00
C GLY A 207 1.86 6.07 -21.50
N ALA A 208 2.04 5.03 -20.66
CA ALA A 208 2.10 5.20 -19.21
C ALA A 208 3.31 6.07 -18.79
N MET A 209 4.47 5.87 -19.43
CA MET A 209 5.65 6.73 -19.25
C MET A 209 5.34 8.18 -19.63
N LYS A 210 4.81 8.42 -20.84
CA LYS A 210 4.43 9.78 -21.28
C LYS A 210 3.40 10.43 -20.37
N MET A 211 2.45 9.65 -19.86
CA MET A 211 1.44 10.11 -18.91
C MET A 211 2.08 10.57 -17.60
N ALA A 212 3.00 9.78 -17.04
CA ALA A 212 3.74 10.13 -15.83
C ALA A 212 4.67 11.34 -16.03
N GLU A 213 5.34 11.44 -17.18
CA GLU A 213 6.20 12.58 -17.54
C GLU A 213 5.39 13.88 -17.64
N LYS A 214 4.27 13.87 -18.36
CA LYS A 214 3.36 15.03 -18.44
C LYS A 214 2.82 15.41 -17.06
N ALA A 215 2.45 14.42 -16.24
CA ALA A 215 1.98 14.66 -14.87
C ALA A 215 3.08 15.17 -13.93
N LEU A 216 4.34 14.80 -14.15
CA LEU A 216 5.47 15.29 -13.36
C LEU A 216 5.80 16.74 -13.72
N ALA A 217 5.66 17.12 -14.98
CA ALA A 217 5.94 18.48 -15.48
C ALA A 217 4.80 19.49 -15.28
N ALA A 218 3.57 19.03 -15.05
CA ALA A 218 2.37 19.86 -14.84
C ALA A 218 2.36 20.61 -13.50
#